data_AF-A0A4Q3W2U4-F1
#
_entry.id   AF-A0A4Q3W2U4-F1
#
_cell.length_a   1.000
_cell.length_b   1.000
_cell.length_c   1.000
_cell.angle_alpha   90.00
_cell.angle_beta   90.00
_cell.angle_gamma   90.00
#
_symmetry.space_group_name_H-M   'P 1'
#
loop_
_entity.id
_entity.type
_entity.pdbx_description
1 polymer ?
#
loop_
_entity_poly.entity_id
_entity_poly.type
_entity_poly.pdbx_seq_one_letter_code
_entity_poly.pdbx_strand_id
1 'polypeptide(L)'
;MANVEDNRALKVARSAFSKHGIDMGRAELRVTRGVLHVGGVIQISGRKDRESLKHEVETVVRSLRLLKEFTEVVVAATYST
;
A
#
# COMPACT_ATOMS: atom_id res chain seq x y z
N MET A 1 20.55 8.11 5.35
CA MET A 1 20.82 6.84 4.63
C MET A 1 19.53 6.04 4.61
N ALA A 2 19.06 5.62 3.44
CA ALA A 2 17.90 4.73 3.35
C ALA A 2 18.31 3.33 3.84
N ASN A 3 17.61 2.79 4.85
CA ASN A 3 17.88 1.46 5.36
C ASN A 3 17.60 0.41 4.27
N VAL A 4 18.50 -0.55 4.13
CA VAL A 4 18.36 -1.65 3.15
C VAL A 4 17.07 -2.46 3.43
N GLU A 5 16.72 -2.60 4.70
CA GLU A 5 15.48 -3.25 5.15
C GLU A 5 14.23 -2.47 4.71
N ASP A 6 14.22 -1.14 4.86
CA ASP A 6 13.10 -0.29 4.43
C ASP A 6 12.89 -0.39 2.91
N ASN A 7 13.98 -0.45 2.13
CA ASN A 7 13.91 -0.64 0.68
C ASN A 7 13.35 -2.00 0.27
N ARG A 8 13.67 -3.06 1.02
CA ARG A 8 13.11 -4.40 0.80
C ARG A 8 11.62 -4.42 1.13
N ALA A 9 11.24 -3.91 2.31
CA ALA A 9 9.85 -3.80 2.73
C ALA A 9 9.02 -2.98 1.72
N LEU A 10 9.58 -1.89 1.19
CA LEU A 10 8.92 -1.09 0.16
C LEU A 10 8.64 -1.89 -1.13
N LYS A 11 9.57 -2.74 -1.57
CA LYS A 11 9.37 -3.63 -2.73
C LYS A 11 8.28 -4.67 -2.46
N VAL A 12 8.24 -5.23 -1.26
CA VAL A 12 7.20 -6.18 -0.84
C VAL A 12 5.83 -5.51 -0.85
N ALA A 13 5.71 -4.32 -0.25
CA ALA A 13 4.48 -3.54 -0.29
C ALA A 13 4.04 -3.26 -1.74
N ARG A 14 4.95 -2.76 -2.59
CA ARG A 14 4.67 -2.52 -4.01
C ARG A 14 4.14 -3.75 -4.74
N SER A 15 4.77 -4.90 -4.52
CA SER A 15 4.33 -6.16 -5.13
C SER A 15 2.95 -6.59 -4.65
N ALA A 16 2.64 -6.43 -3.36
CA ALA A 16 1.33 -6.79 -2.81
C ALA A 16 0.20 -5.99 -3.46
N PHE A 17 0.31 -4.66 -3.51
CA PHE A 17 -0.70 -3.82 -4.16
C PHE A 17 -0.83 -4.09 -5.68
N SER A 18 0.30 -4.32 -6.37
CA SER A 18 0.27 -4.66 -7.80
C SER A 18 -0.44 -5.99 -8.08
N LYS A 19 -0.29 -7.01 -7.21
CA LYS A 19 -1.02 -8.29 -7.33
C LYS A 19 -2.53 -8.13 -7.19
N HIS A 20 -2.99 -7.11 -6.47
CA HIS A 20 -4.41 -6.80 -6.33
C HIS A 20 -4.93 -5.87 -7.44
N GLY A 21 -4.11 -5.52 -8.44
CA GLY A 21 -4.51 -4.66 -9.56
C GLY A 21 -4.74 -3.21 -9.17
N ILE A 22 -4.18 -2.78 -8.03
CA ILE A 22 -4.29 -1.40 -7.55
C ILE A 22 -3.23 -0.56 -8.25
N ASP A 23 -3.67 0.49 -8.95
CA ASP A 23 -2.75 1.41 -9.59
C ASP A 23 -2.14 2.34 -8.55
N MET A 24 -0.83 2.24 -8.41
CA MET A 24 -0.03 3.06 -7.50
C MET A 24 0.78 4.12 -8.23
N GLY A 25 0.47 4.40 -9.51
CA GLY A 25 1.11 5.47 -10.27
C GLY A 25 0.97 6.86 -9.62
N ARG A 26 -0.13 7.08 -8.88
CA ARG A 26 -0.37 8.30 -8.08
C ARG A 26 -0.37 8.08 -6.57
N ALA A 27 -0.12 6.85 -6.13
CA ALA A 27 -0.03 6.53 -4.72
C ALA A 27 1.41 6.69 -4.24
N GLU A 28 1.57 7.30 -3.06
CA GLU A 28 2.86 7.42 -2.41
C GLU A 28 3.02 6.28 -1.40
N LEU A 29 4.01 5.42 -1.61
CA LEU A 29 4.41 4.41 -0.63
C LEU A 29 5.76 4.79 -0.04
N ARG A 30 5.80 4.87 1.29
CA ARG A 30 7.03 5.15 2.03
C ARG A 30 7.15 4.23 3.22
N VAL A 31 8.30 3.58 3.37
CA VAL A 31 8.63 2.82 4.58
C VAL A 31 9.64 3.62 5.39
N THR A 32 9.44 3.70 6.69
CA THR A 32 10.38 4.34 7.60
C THR A 32 10.39 3.60 8.93
N ARG A 33 11.52 2.97 9.27
CA ARG A 33 11.69 2.21 10.53
C ARG A 33 10.60 1.13 10.70
N GLY A 34 10.29 0.40 9.63
CA GLY A 34 9.26 -0.66 9.67
C GLY A 34 7.80 -0.16 9.65
N VAL A 35 7.56 1.15 9.56
CA VAL A 35 6.20 1.71 9.36
C VAL A 35 5.97 1.98 7.88
N LEU A 36 4.95 1.36 7.30
CA LEU A 36 4.51 1.64 5.93
C LEU A 36 3.46 2.74 5.92
N HIS A 37 3.79 3.85 5.28
CA HIS A 37 2.87 4.93 4.97
C HIS A 37 2.35 4.77 3.53
N VAL A 38 1.03 4.66 3.41
CA VAL A 38 0.31 4.59 2.15
C VAL A 38 -0.48 5.89 2.00
N GLY A 39 -0.02 6.78 1.13
CA GLY A 39 -0.62 8.09 0.88
C GLY A 39 -0.90 8.35 -0.60
N GLY A 40 -1.22 9.60 -0.93
CA GLY A 40 -1.49 10.02 -2.30
C GLY A 40 -2.88 9.61 -2.79
N VAL A 41 -3.01 9.44 -4.11
CA VAL A 41 -4.28 9.04 -4.75
C VAL A 41 -4.17 7.60 -5.20
N ILE A 42 -4.99 6.73 -4.62
CA ILE A 42 -5.13 5.35 -5.08
C ILE A 42 -6.26 5.33 -6.11
N GLN A 43 -5.92 4.89 -7.32
CA GLN A 43 -6.86 4.66 -8.41
C GLN A 43 -6.86 3.16 -8.72
N ILE A 44 -7.99 2.63 -9.18
CA ILE A 44 -8.03 1.31 -9.79
C ILE A 44 -8.33 1.49 -11.26
N SER A 45 -7.57 0.81 -12.10
CA SER A 45 -7.86 0.69 -13.52
C SER A 45 -9.10 -0.19 -13.72
N GLY A 46 -10.31 0.40 -13.68
CA GLY A 46 -11.57 -0.32 -13.96
C GLY A 46 -12.82 0.29 -13.34
N ARG A 47 -14.00 -0.27 -13.65
CA ARG A 47 -15.32 0.12 -13.10
C ARG A 47 -15.55 -0.44 -11.68
N LYS A 48 -14.62 -0.27 -10.73
CA LYS A 48 -14.86 -0.65 -9.33
C LYS A 48 -15.37 0.57 -8.55
N ASP A 49 -16.40 0.35 -7.75
CA ASP A 49 -16.92 1.37 -6.85
C ASP A 49 -15.92 1.68 -5.72
N ARG A 50 -16.00 2.90 -5.19
CA ARG A 50 -15.11 3.40 -4.14
C ARG A 50 -15.09 2.52 -2.88
N GLU A 51 -16.22 1.90 -2.52
CA GLU A 51 -16.30 0.98 -1.37
C GLU A 51 -15.50 -0.30 -1.61
N SER A 52 -15.60 -0.90 -2.79
CA SER A 52 -14.82 -2.08 -3.15
C SER A 52 -13.32 -1.78 -3.10
N LEU A 53 -12.94 -0.58 -3.51
CA LEU A 53 -11.54 -0.12 -3.49
C LEU A 53 -11.01 0.01 -2.05
N LYS A 54 -11.81 0.58 -1.14
CA LYS A 54 -11.45 0.65 0.29
C LYS A 54 -11.27 -0.75 0.88
N HIS A 55 -12.19 -1.68 0.57
CA HIS A 55 -12.14 -3.06 1.07
C HIS A 55 -10.92 -3.83 0.56
N GLU A 56 -10.53 -3.64 -0.70
CA GLU A 56 -9.32 -4.24 -1.27
C GLU A 56 -8.05 -3.71 -0.64
N VAL A 57 -7.95 -2.39 -0.47
CA VAL A 57 -6.80 -1.76 0.22
C VAL A 57 -6.70 -2.27 1.65
N GLU A 58 -7.81 -2.39 2.37
CA GLU A 58 -7.84 -2.93 3.72
C GLU A 58 -7.39 -4.40 3.79
N THR A 59 -7.77 -5.21 2.80
CA THR A 59 -7.33 -6.61 2.67
C THR A 59 -5.81 -6.70 2.46
N VAL A 60 -5.25 -5.86 1.60
CA VAL A 60 -3.81 -5.78 1.35
C VAL A 60 -3.08 -5.33 2.62
N VAL A 61 -3.57 -4.28 3.28
CA VAL A 61 -2.99 -3.74 4.52
C VAL A 61 -2.99 -4.77 5.63
N ARG A 62 -4.09 -5.52 5.79
CA ARG A 62 -4.17 -6.61 6.77
C ARG A 62 -3.14 -7.69 6.49
N SER A 63 -2.92 -8.03 5.22
CA SER A 63 -1.91 -9.02 4.81
C SER A 63 -0.49 -8.51 5.08
N LEU A 64 -0.21 -7.24 4.81
CA LEU A 64 1.08 -6.61 5.08
C LEU A 64 1.39 -6.53 6.57
N ARG A 65 0.38 -6.26 7.42
CA ARG A 65 0.53 -6.25 8.90
C ARG A 65 0.91 -7.62 9.48
N LEU A 66 0.68 -8.72 8.77
CA LEU A 66 1.09 -10.07 9.20
C LEU A 66 2.56 -10.37 8.89
N LEU A 67 3.21 -9.57 8.03
CA LEU A 67 4.60 -9.77 7.67
C LEU A 67 5.51 -9.14 8.72
N LYS A 68 6.57 -9.88 9.11
CA LYS A 68 7.57 -9.41 10.08
C LYS A 68 8.34 -8.16 9.63
N GLU A 69 8.23 -7.81 8.36
CA GLU A 69 8.87 -6.64 7.75
C GLU A 69 8.16 -5.32 8.10
N PHE A 70 6.92 -5.37 8.61
CA PHE A 70 6.15 -4.20 8.98
C PHE A 70 5.73 -4.26 10.45
N THR A 71 6.11 -3.25 11.22
CA THR A 71 5.60 -3.05 12.59
C THR A 71 4.21 -2.43 12.54
N GLU A 72 3.99 -1.50 11.61
CA GLU A 72 2.73 -0.80 11.47
C GLU A 72 2.47 -0.39 10.01
N VAL A 73 1.20 -0.31 9.64
CA VAL A 73 0.76 0.17 8.32
C VAL A 73 -0.28 1.25 8.50
N VAL A 74 0.05 2.46 8.05
CA VAL A 74 -0.76 3.68 8.12
C VAL A 74 -1.26 4.01 6.72
N VAL A 75 -2.59 4.13 6.58
CA VAL A 75 -3.25 4.45 5.31
C VAL A 75 -3.86 5.85 5.40
N ALA A 76 -3.27 6.78 4.66
CA ALA A 76 -3.70 8.16 4.48
C ALA A 76 -3.92 8.46 2.98
N ALA A 77 -4.50 7.50 2.25
CA ALA A 77 -4.73 7.61 0.83
C ALA A 77 -6.11 8.21 0.52
N THR A 78 -6.18 8.99 -0.55
CA THR A 78 -7.42 9.46 -1.15
C THR A 78 -7.84 8.49 -2.24
N TYR A 79 -9.08 8.02 -2.17
CA TYR A 79 -9.64 7.10 -3.14
C TYR A 79 -10.34 7.88 -4.26
N SER A 80 -9.82 7.76 -5.48
CA SER A 80 -10.48 8.29 -6.67
C SER A 80 -10.87 7.13 -7.58
N THR A 81 -12.15 7.09 -7.93
CA THR A 81 -12.66 6.32 -9.08
C THR A 81 -12.23 6.95 -10.39
#